data_AF-A0A3M1QJ45-F1
#
_entry.id   AF-A0A3M1QJ45-F1
#
_cell.length_a   1.000
_cell.length_b   1.000
_cell.length_c   1.000
_cell.angle_alpha   90.00
_cell.angle_beta   90.00
_cell.angle_gamma   90.00
#
_symmetry.space_group_name_H-M   'P 1'
#
loop_
_entity.id
_entity.type
_entity.pdbx_description
1 polymer ?
#
loop_
_entity_poly.entity_id
_entity_poly.type
_entity_poly.pdbx_seq_one_letter_code
_entity_poly.pdbx_strand_id
1 'polypeptide(L)' 'MTDDIPTTTLAETENYVAWLSEEPDGEDVYHIELGSVTLHFFREEWDELLALIKMAEKKS' A
#
# COMPACT_ATOMS: atom_id res chain seq x y z
N MET A 1 -3.35 20.58 16.45
CA MET A 1 -2.22 20.32 15.53
C MET A 1 -2.81 19.48 14.44
N THR A 2 -2.57 19.79 13.17
CA THR A 2 -2.95 18.87 12.08
C THR A 2 -2.13 17.61 12.28
N ASP A 3 -2.79 16.47 12.50
CA ASP A 3 -2.16 15.15 12.52
C ASP A 3 -1.64 14.87 11.10
N ASP A 4 -0.48 15.43 10.78
CA ASP A 4 0.19 15.24 9.50
C ASP A 4 0.87 13.88 9.57
N ILE A 5 0.11 12.85 9.21
CA ILE A 5 0.57 11.45 9.17
C ILE A 5 1.62 11.38 8.04
N PRO A 6 2.89 11.05 8.34
CA PRO A 6 3.91 10.95 7.29
C PRO A 6 3.51 9.92 6.24
N THR A 7 3.60 10.28 4.96
CA THR A 7 3.29 9.38 3.86
C THR A 7 4.45 9.24 2.89
N THR A 8 4.65 8.03 2.34
CA THR A 8 5.67 7.74 1.33
C THR A 8 5.05 7.01 0.14
N THR A 9 5.19 7.57 -1.07
CA THR A 9 4.82 6.86 -2.31
C THR A 9 5.82 5.74 -2.60
N LEU A 10 5.31 4.51 -2.74
CA LEU A 10 6.11 3.32 -3.03
C LEU A 10 6.19 3.05 -4.53
N ALA A 11 5.07 3.21 -5.24
CA ALA A 11 4.99 3.06 -6.69
C ALA A 11 3.78 3.81 -7.24
N GLU A 12 3.92 4.35 -8.45
CA GLU A 12 2.84 5.07 -9.13
C GLU A 12 2.88 4.76 -10.63
N THR A 13 1.69 4.57 -11.20
CA THR A 13 1.43 4.44 -12.62
C THR A 13 0.32 5.41 -13.01
N GLU A 14 -0.09 5.43 -14.28
CA GLU A 14 -1.18 6.29 -14.72
C GLU A 14 -2.52 6.07 -13.98
N ASN A 15 -2.80 4.83 -13.52
CA ASN A 15 -4.10 4.48 -12.92
C ASN A 15 -4.01 3.90 -11.50
N TYR A 16 -2.80 3.64 -11.01
CA TYR A 16 -2.59 2.92 -9.75
C TYR A 16 -1.49 3.57 -8.93
N VAL A 17 -1.72 3.69 -7.63
CA VAL A 17 -0.74 4.21 -6.67
C VAL A 17 -0.64 3.24 -5.51
N ALA A 18 0.58 2.95 -5.08
CA ALA A 18 0.86 2.31 -3.80
C ALA A 18 1.65 3.27 -2.92
N TRP A 19 1.19 3.48 -1.68
CA TRP A 19 1.82 4.38 -0.73
C TRP A 19 1.70 3.85 0.71
N LEU A 20 2.52 4.38 1.60
CA LEU A 20 2.63 3.99 3.00
C LEU A 20 2.25 5.19 3.88
N SER A 21 1.50 4.99 4.97
CA SER A 21 1.40 5.91 6.10
C SER A 21 2.09 5.36 7.35
N GLU A 22 2.80 6.23 8.07
CA GLU A 22 3.39 5.94 9.37
C GLU A 22 2.44 6.44 10.47
N GLU A 23 1.60 5.56 11.01
CA GLU A 23 0.57 5.94 11.98
C GLU A 23 1.17 6.35 13.33
N PRO A 24 0.47 7.19 14.12
CA PRO A 24 1.00 7.72 15.39
C PRO A 24 1.30 6.68 16.47
N ASP A 25 0.74 5.48 16.35
CA ASP A 25 1.00 4.33 17.23
C ASP A 25 2.25 3.53 16.82
N GLY A 26 2.90 3.92 15.72
CA GLY A 26 4.07 3.25 15.15
C GLY A 26 3.72 2.10 14.22
N GLU A 27 2.46 1.93 13.84
CA GLU A 27 2.06 0.96 12.82
C GLU A 27 2.18 1.54 11.40
N ASP A 28 2.75 0.74 10.50
CA ASP A 28 2.81 1.04 9.07
C ASP A 28 1.52 0.55 8.39
N VAL A 29 0.80 1.43 7.70
CA VAL A 29 -0.37 1.07 6.89
C VAL A 29 -0.06 1.29 5.41
N TYR A 30 -0.23 0.24 4.61
CA TYR A 30 0.00 0.24 3.18
C TYR A 30 -1.31 0.46 2.44
N HIS A 31 -1.28 1.30 1.42
CA HIS A 31 -2.44 1.74 0.66
C HIS A 31 -2.24 1.41 -0.81
N ILE A 32 -3.24 0.83 -1.47
CA ILE A 32 -3.32 0.74 -2.93
C ILE A 32 -4.55 1.47 -3.41
N GLU A 33 -4.35 2.48 -4.25
CA GLU A 33 -5.42 3.20 -4.95
C GLU A 33 -5.64 2.60 -6.33
N LEU A 34 -6.87 2.17 -6.58
CA LEU A 34 -7.35 1.53 -7.82
C LEU A 34 -8.43 2.40 -8.49
N GLY A 35 -8.20 3.72 -8.54
CA GLY A 35 -9.14 4.70 -9.06
C GLY A 35 -10.32 4.95 -8.11
N SER A 36 -11.32 4.06 -8.10
CA SER A 36 -12.54 4.23 -7.28
C SER A 36 -12.51 3.49 -5.94
N VAL A 37 -11.47 2.70 -5.70
CA VAL A 37 -11.31 1.89 -4.48
C VAL A 37 -9.90 2.10 -3.93
N THR A 38 -9.81 2.27 -2.62
CA THR A 38 -8.55 2.22 -1.88
C THR A 38 -8.57 1.00 -0.97
N LEU A 39 -7.51 0.21 -1.04
CA LEU A 39 -7.29 -0.93 -0.14
C LEU A 39 -6.25 -0.54 0.90
N HIS A 40 -6.51 -0.89 2.15
CA HIS A 40 -5.65 -0.63 3.29
C HIS A 40 -5.18 -1.97 3.87
N PHE A 41 -3.90 -2.06 4.18
CA PHE A 41 -3.27 -3.28 4.70
C PHE A 41 -2.35 -2.93 5.86
N PHE A 42 -2.42 -3.71 6.93
CA PHE A 42 -1.31 -3.75 7.88
C PHE A 42 -0.10 -4.44 7.25
N ARG A 43 1.06 -4.29 7.89
CA ARG A 43 2.34 -4.85 7.44
C ARG A 43 2.25 -6.33 7.03
N GLU A 44 1.62 -7.17 7.84
CA GLU A 44 1.51 -8.62 7.60
C GLU A 44 0.65 -8.94 6.36
N GLU A 45 -0.50 -8.26 6.22
CA GLU A 45 -1.42 -8.44 5.09
C GLU A 45 -0.80 -7.93 3.79
N TRP A 46 -0.03 -6.84 3.86
CA TRP A 46 0.73 -6.30 2.75
C TRP A 46 1.75 -7.30 2.22
N ASP A 47 2.55 -7.89 3.12
CA ASP A 47 3.57 -8.87 2.75
C ASP A 47 2.91 -10.14 2.15
N GLU A 48 1.75 -10.57 2.65
CA GLU A 48 0.96 -11.67 2.07
C GLU A 48 0.45 -11.33 0.66
N LEU A 49 -0.11 -10.14 0.46
CA LEU A 49 -0.60 -9.68 -0.84
C LEU A 49 0.52 -9.65 -1.88
N LEU A 50 1.69 -9.10 -1.52
CA LEU A 50 2.84 -9.07 -2.42
C LEU A 50 3.31 -10.48 -2.80
N ALA A 51 3.31 -11.41 -1.85
CA ALA A 51 3.61 -12.81 -2.12
C ALA A 51 2.58 -13.43 -3.09
N LEU A 52 1.29 -13.17 -2.89
CA LEU A 52 0.22 -13.63 -3.77
C LEU A 52 0.39 -13.11 -5.20
N ILE A 53 0.57 -11.80 -5.38
CA ILE A 53 0.75 -11.17 -6.70
C ILE A 53 1.96 -11.79 -7.43
N LYS A 54 3.07 -11.97 -6.70
CA LYS A 54 4.27 -12.60 -7.25
C LYS A 54 4.05 -14.06 -7.65
N MET A 55 3.25 -14.82 -6.90
CA MET A 55 2.89 -16.20 -7.27
C MET A 55 1.93 -16.24 -8.46
N ALA A 56 1.06 -15.24 -8.61
CA ALA A 56 0.13 -15.11 -9.72
C ALA A 56 0.79 -14.59 -11.01
N GLU A 57 2.02 -14.04 -10.92
CA GLU A 57 2.78 -13.55 -12.07
C GLU A 57 3.06 -14.68 -13.06
N LYS A 58 2.31 -14.70 -14.17
CA LYS A 58 2.56 -15.63 -15.27
C LYS A 58 3.71 -15.10 -16.12
N LYS A 59 4.91 -15.66 -15.93
CA LYS A 59 6.05 -15.42 -16.83
C LYS A 59 5.63 -15.78 -18.26
N SER A 60 5.55 -14.78 -19.11
CA SER A 60 5.26 -14.89 -20.54
C SER A 60 6.55 -14.85 -21.35
#